data_AF-A0AA96MK05-F1
#
_entry.id   AF-A0AA96MK05-F1
#
_cell.length_a   1.000
_cell.length_b   1.000
_cell.length_c   1.000
_cell.angle_alpha   90.00
_cell.angle_beta   90.00
_cell.angle_gamma   90.00
#
_symmetry.space_group_name_H-M   'P 1'
#
loop_
_entity.id
_entity.type
_entity.pdbx_description
1 polymer ?
#
loop_
_entity_poly.entity_id
_entity_poly.type
_entity_poly.pdbx_seq_one_letter_code
_entity_poly.pdbx_strand_id
1 'polypeptide(L)'
;MATDKNCKNQHRSPTEEQCMDHYGCIYENNHLITLLVDPQNGGIVDANRVACDFYGYRLREFRKLRISDLTADREQGVQQFVEKALPTDEAQKNRVFTDRHVLASGQAIDVEVHTGMMTMLGRNCVYTVIHDISERVRSEKRLRESEERYRDLVELCPEAILVYSGGTILFANRQAERMFGNKKNELVGKGLEDFFNEVYFQSAEHNKLQTTGLLKERFRIEQRLIRIQDNRVFDLEISGVPVIYEEEKALQLVLRDITDSKREIERAVRLQEHRHAVSFPLEGKAVLEKLYIPARTLSGDFFIFHKINEEQVIGIIGDVTGKGITAALNISALRVLFMDSLMNTQDPLQMLKDLNNKALQHLGEDYFAACCFRLDFTAGVLKAAGAGINEFLFVPGGSSSERITVKGTPLGMFADSEFEETSIPFASGDRFCFYSDGMELRFDSEELAAERGYLLERLAGAALQDDCTWFSLNIK
;
A
#
# COMPACT_ATOMS: atom_id res chain seq x y z
N MET A 1 49.28 -44.25 -16.79
CA MET A 1 50.09 -44.28 -18.03
C MET A 1 51.60 -44.41 -17.80
N ALA A 2 52.14 -44.24 -16.59
CA ALA A 2 53.60 -44.34 -16.39
C ALA A 2 54.13 -45.64 -15.75
N THR A 3 53.27 -46.56 -15.28
CA THR A 3 53.77 -47.76 -14.56
C THR A 3 53.03 -49.07 -14.87
N ASP A 4 52.04 -49.07 -15.76
CA ASP A 4 51.36 -50.31 -16.13
C ASP A 4 52.07 -51.00 -17.31
N LYS A 5 52.85 -52.04 -17.00
CA LYS A 5 53.54 -52.87 -18.00
C LYS A 5 52.58 -53.63 -18.93
N ASN A 6 51.28 -53.67 -18.62
CA ASN A 6 50.24 -54.31 -19.43
C ASN A 6 49.37 -53.32 -20.22
N CYS A 7 49.78 -52.04 -20.32
CA CYS A 7 49.01 -51.05 -21.07
C CYS A 7 49.02 -51.40 -22.57
N LYS A 8 47.89 -51.91 -23.09
CA LYS A 8 47.71 -52.35 -24.49
C LYS A 8 48.04 -51.28 -25.55
N ASN A 9 48.13 -50.00 -25.14
CA ASN A 9 48.39 -48.87 -26.02
C ASN A 9 49.87 -48.42 -26.06
N GLN A 10 50.81 -49.12 -25.41
CA GLN A 10 52.24 -48.80 -25.48
C GLN A 10 53.04 -49.99 -26.01
N HIS A 11 53.63 -49.84 -27.21
CA HIS A 11 54.44 -50.90 -27.85
C HIS A 11 55.92 -50.89 -27.42
N ARG A 12 56.37 -49.88 -26.67
CA ARG A 12 57.70 -49.79 -26.03
C ARG A 12 57.59 -49.06 -24.69
N SER A 13 58.42 -49.44 -23.72
CA SER A 13 58.57 -48.69 -22.47
C SER A 13 59.18 -47.31 -22.77
N PRO A 14 58.57 -46.21 -22.33
CA PRO A 14 59.09 -44.86 -22.56
C PRO A 14 60.46 -44.69 -21.90
N THR A 15 61.34 -43.92 -22.54
CA THR A 15 62.62 -43.52 -21.94
C THR A 15 62.38 -42.53 -20.79
N GLU A 16 63.37 -42.36 -19.92
CA GLU A 16 63.28 -41.38 -18.81
C GLU A 16 63.00 -39.96 -19.34
N GLU A 17 63.61 -39.59 -20.47
CA GLU A 17 63.39 -38.31 -21.16
C GLU A 17 61.93 -38.16 -21.65
N GLN A 18 61.35 -39.20 -22.26
CA GLN A 18 59.96 -39.18 -22.71
C GLN A 18 58.96 -39.11 -21.54
N CYS A 19 59.28 -39.75 -20.42
CA CYS A 19 58.50 -39.62 -19.19
C CYS A 19 58.57 -38.18 -18.65
N MET A 20 59.77 -37.60 -18.59
CA MET A 20 60.00 -36.23 -18.11
C MET A 20 59.24 -35.21 -18.95
N ASP A 21 59.29 -35.34 -20.28
CA ASP A 21 58.56 -34.49 -21.23
C ASP A 21 57.03 -34.64 -21.08
N HIS A 22 56.55 -35.86 -20.87
CA HIS A 22 55.13 -36.12 -20.66
C HIS A 22 54.62 -35.50 -19.35
N TYR A 23 55.36 -35.65 -18.25
CA TYR A 23 55.02 -35.00 -16.98
C TYR A 23 55.11 -33.49 -17.06
N GLY A 24 56.15 -32.94 -17.71
CA GLY A 24 56.29 -31.51 -17.96
C GLY A 24 55.11 -30.95 -18.75
N CYS A 25 54.65 -31.66 -19.79
CA CYS A 25 53.46 -31.29 -20.55
C CYS A 25 52.20 -31.28 -19.70
N ILE A 26 51.98 -32.27 -18.82
CA ILE A 26 50.78 -32.32 -17.96
C ILE A 26 50.83 -31.20 -16.91
N TYR A 27 52.00 -30.95 -16.32
CA TYR A 27 52.16 -29.94 -15.27
C TYR A 27 52.04 -28.51 -15.81
N GLU A 28 52.62 -28.23 -16.98
CA GLU A 28 52.61 -26.89 -17.57
C GLU A 28 51.35 -26.59 -18.40
N ASN A 29 50.73 -27.60 -19.02
CA ASN A 29 49.52 -27.41 -19.83
C ASN A 29 48.22 -27.70 -19.08
N ASN A 30 48.26 -28.06 -17.79
CA ASN A 30 47.04 -28.14 -17.00
C ASN A 30 46.49 -26.72 -16.70
N HIS A 31 45.18 -26.59 -16.60
CA HIS A 31 44.52 -25.34 -16.23
C HIS A 31 44.34 -25.19 -14.71
N LEU A 32 44.98 -26.06 -13.93
CA LEU A 32 44.84 -26.10 -12.47
C LEU A 32 45.98 -25.32 -11.84
N ILE A 33 45.66 -24.46 -10.88
CA ILE A 33 46.67 -23.73 -10.09
C ILE A 33 47.40 -24.76 -9.23
N THR A 34 48.67 -25.04 -9.55
CA THR A 34 49.41 -26.13 -8.91
C THR A 34 50.71 -25.63 -8.30
N LEU A 35 50.91 -25.90 -7.01
CA LEU A 35 52.14 -25.61 -6.26
C LEU A 35 52.80 -26.92 -5.81
N LEU A 36 54.12 -26.88 -5.70
CA LEU A 36 54.91 -27.90 -5.03
C LEU A 36 55.59 -27.25 -3.83
N VAL A 37 55.35 -27.80 -2.64
CA VAL A 37 55.77 -27.21 -1.35
C VAL A 37 56.66 -28.18 -0.60
N ASP A 38 57.74 -27.67 0.00
CA ASP A 38 58.59 -28.43 0.91
C ASP A 38 57.88 -28.55 2.28
N PRO A 39 57.53 -29.77 2.72
CA PRO A 39 56.80 -29.97 3.98
C PRO A 39 57.62 -29.60 5.22
N GLN A 40 58.95 -29.49 5.14
CA GLN A 40 59.78 -29.19 6.33
C GLN A 40 59.81 -27.70 6.67
N ASN A 41 59.82 -26.83 5.65
CA ASN A 41 60.00 -25.40 5.82
C ASN A 41 58.91 -24.54 5.13
N GLY A 42 57.96 -25.18 4.44
CA GLY A 42 56.84 -24.54 3.76
C GLY A 42 57.23 -23.74 2.51
N GLY A 43 58.49 -23.84 2.07
CA GLY A 43 58.97 -23.15 0.88
C GLY A 43 58.32 -23.68 -0.39
N ILE A 44 57.95 -22.78 -1.30
CA ILE A 44 57.43 -23.16 -2.61
C ILE A 44 58.61 -23.63 -3.46
N VAL A 45 58.70 -24.95 -3.66
CA VAL A 45 59.72 -25.61 -4.49
C VAL A 45 59.47 -25.31 -5.95
N ASP A 46 58.19 -25.39 -6.37
CA ASP A 46 57.81 -25.11 -7.74
C ASP A 46 56.36 -24.65 -7.88
N ALA A 47 56.04 -24.05 -9.02
CA ALA A 47 54.68 -23.67 -9.40
C ALA A 47 54.54 -23.70 -10.91
N ASN A 48 53.39 -24.16 -11.39
CA ASN A 48 53.10 -24.13 -12.82
C ASN A 48 52.81 -22.71 -13.30
N ARG A 49 52.77 -22.54 -14.63
CA ARG A 49 52.45 -21.25 -15.24
C ARG A 49 51.12 -20.67 -14.78
N VAL A 50 50.07 -21.48 -14.66
CA VAL A 50 48.74 -21.03 -14.22
C VAL A 50 48.77 -20.46 -12.80
N ALA A 51 49.55 -21.06 -11.89
CA ALA A 51 49.73 -20.50 -10.55
C ALA A 51 50.48 -19.17 -10.56
N CYS A 52 51.53 -19.04 -11.38
CA CYS A 52 52.24 -17.77 -11.53
C CYS A 52 51.30 -16.66 -12.05
N ASP A 53 50.51 -16.97 -13.06
CA ASP A 53 49.54 -16.05 -13.68
C ASP A 53 48.43 -15.66 -12.69
N PHE A 54 47.89 -16.63 -11.93
CA PHE A 54 46.83 -16.40 -10.95
C PHE A 54 47.30 -15.57 -9.75
N TYR A 55 48.44 -15.92 -9.14
CA TYR A 55 48.96 -15.21 -7.97
C TYR A 55 49.68 -13.90 -8.31
N GLY A 56 50.10 -13.71 -9.56
CA GLY A 56 50.77 -12.49 -10.03
C GLY A 56 52.26 -12.42 -9.69
N TYR A 57 52.91 -13.55 -9.41
CA TYR A 57 54.35 -13.62 -9.16
C TYR A 57 55.08 -14.29 -10.32
N ARG A 58 56.30 -13.84 -10.63
CA ARG A 58 57.17 -14.61 -11.52
C ARG A 58 57.69 -15.82 -10.78
N LEU A 59 57.90 -16.95 -11.48
CA LEU A 59 58.37 -18.20 -10.86
C LEU A 59 59.61 -18.04 -9.95
N ARG A 60 60.57 -17.19 -10.34
CA ARG A 60 61.78 -16.90 -9.52
C ARG A 60 61.49 -16.18 -8.21
N GLU A 61 60.43 -15.37 -8.17
CA GLU A 61 59.98 -14.66 -6.96
C GLU A 61 59.12 -15.59 -6.13
N PHE A 62 58.25 -16.37 -6.79
CA PHE A 62 57.35 -17.31 -6.16
C PHE A 62 58.10 -18.43 -5.41
N ARG A 63 59.22 -18.92 -5.97
CA ARG A 63 60.12 -19.89 -5.30
C ARG A 63 60.88 -19.33 -4.08
N LYS A 64 60.81 -18.02 -3.82
CA LYS A 64 61.36 -17.41 -2.60
C LYS A 64 60.32 -17.27 -1.49
N LEU A 65 59.05 -17.49 -1.82
CA LEU A 65 57.95 -17.41 -0.87
C LEU A 65 57.77 -18.75 -0.15
N ARG A 66 57.18 -18.66 1.04
CA ARG A 66 56.58 -19.77 1.76
C ARG A 66 55.09 -19.82 1.48
N ILE A 67 54.49 -20.99 1.64
CA ILE A 67 53.05 -21.17 1.48
C ILE A 67 52.24 -20.26 2.43
N SER A 68 52.75 -20.00 3.64
CA SER A 68 52.18 -19.05 4.60
C SER A 68 52.26 -17.58 4.16
N ASP A 69 53.12 -17.24 3.20
CA ASP A 69 53.16 -15.87 2.64
C ASP A 69 51.97 -15.62 1.71
N LEU A 70 51.34 -16.69 1.22
CA LEU A 70 50.14 -16.64 0.38
C LEU A 70 48.86 -16.61 1.19
N THR A 71 48.87 -16.84 2.51
CA THR A 71 47.66 -16.81 3.34
C THR A 71 47.39 -15.39 3.86
N ALA A 72 46.11 -15.06 4.03
CA ALA A 72 45.68 -13.80 4.64
C ALA A 72 46.02 -13.75 6.14
N ASP A 73 46.01 -14.91 6.78
CA ASP A 73 46.45 -15.11 8.14
C ASP A 73 47.89 -15.65 8.14
N ARG A 74 48.85 -14.72 8.10
CA ARG A 74 50.29 -15.02 8.05
C ARG A 74 50.84 -15.60 9.37
N GLU A 75 50.04 -15.56 10.44
CA GLU A 75 50.40 -16.15 11.73
C GLU A 75 50.14 -17.67 11.77
N GLN A 76 49.36 -18.20 10.81
CA GLN A 76 49.26 -19.65 10.55
C GLN A 76 50.59 -20.12 9.97
N GLY A 77 51.56 -20.40 10.85
CA GLY A 77 52.86 -20.90 10.46
C GLY A 77 52.77 -22.18 9.64
N VAL A 78 53.90 -22.55 9.00
CA VAL A 78 54.06 -23.74 8.15
C VAL A 78 53.45 -25.02 8.75
N GLN A 79 53.52 -25.15 10.07
CA GLN A 79 53.03 -26.33 10.79
C GLN A 79 51.51 -26.54 10.67
N GLN A 80 50.70 -25.46 10.68
CA GLN A 80 49.26 -25.58 10.48
C GLN A 80 48.89 -25.96 9.05
N PHE A 81 49.61 -25.44 8.05
CA PHE A 81 49.44 -25.88 6.67
C PHE A 81 49.76 -27.36 6.54
N VAL A 82 50.86 -27.83 7.14
CA VAL A 82 51.26 -29.24 7.10
C VAL A 82 50.23 -30.13 7.79
N GLU A 83 49.69 -29.72 8.94
CA GLU A 83 48.60 -30.45 9.62
C GLU A 83 47.34 -30.57 8.76
N LYS A 84 46.93 -29.48 8.08
CA LYS A 84 45.77 -29.48 7.17
C LYS A 84 46.03 -30.28 5.89
N ALA A 85 47.25 -30.22 5.35
CA ALA A 85 47.62 -30.88 4.11
C ALA A 85 47.93 -32.38 4.29
N LEU A 86 48.38 -32.78 5.48
CA LEU A 86 48.78 -34.15 5.83
C LEU A 86 48.15 -34.55 7.18
N PRO A 87 46.82 -34.70 7.24
CA PRO A 87 46.16 -35.11 8.48
C PRO A 87 46.64 -36.49 8.93
N THR A 88 46.98 -36.61 10.21
CA THR A 88 47.47 -37.85 10.84
C THR A 88 46.37 -38.87 11.13
N ASP A 89 45.10 -38.45 11.07
CA ASP A 89 43.93 -39.28 11.35
C ASP A 89 43.38 -39.91 10.06
N GLU A 90 43.35 -41.25 9.98
CA GLU A 90 42.82 -41.99 8.83
C GLU A 90 41.32 -41.73 8.59
N ALA A 91 40.60 -41.19 9.57
CA ALA A 91 39.20 -40.78 9.45
C ALA A 91 39.00 -39.49 8.61
N GLN A 92 40.04 -38.67 8.45
CA GLN A 92 40.04 -37.41 7.68
C GLN A 92 40.62 -37.60 6.27
N LYS A 93 40.08 -38.56 5.51
CA LYS A 93 40.55 -38.90 4.15
C LYS A 93 40.49 -37.77 3.12
N ASN A 94 39.77 -36.68 3.39
CA ASN A 94 39.68 -35.56 2.47
C ASN A 94 40.84 -34.58 2.72
N ARG A 95 41.87 -34.66 1.88
CA ARG A 95 42.99 -33.71 1.82
C ARG A 95 42.58 -32.36 1.19
N VAL A 96 41.39 -31.90 1.55
CA VAL A 96 40.71 -30.73 0.99
C VAL A 96 40.28 -29.84 2.13
N PHE A 97 40.70 -28.58 2.10
CA PHE A 97 40.31 -27.58 3.08
C PHE A 97 40.15 -26.21 2.41
N THR A 98 39.40 -25.32 3.05
CA THR A 98 39.29 -23.93 2.58
C THR A 98 40.29 -23.04 3.30
N ASP A 99 40.80 -22.06 2.58
CA ASP A 99 41.69 -21.03 3.11
C ASP A 99 41.42 -19.69 2.41
N ARG A 100 42.01 -18.62 2.93
CA ARG A 100 41.95 -17.30 2.34
C ARG A 100 43.34 -16.89 1.90
N HIS A 101 43.56 -16.85 0.60
CA HIS A 101 44.86 -16.49 0.05
C HIS A 101 44.92 -15.00 -0.32
N VAL A 102 46.14 -14.47 -0.49
CA VAL A 102 46.43 -13.10 -0.88
C VAL A 102 47.29 -13.09 -2.13
N LEU A 103 46.80 -12.43 -3.18
CA LEU A 103 47.52 -12.24 -4.45
C LEU A 103 48.68 -11.24 -4.29
N ALA A 104 49.61 -11.19 -5.25
CA ALA A 104 50.68 -10.19 -5.29
C ALA A 104 50.16 -8.74 -5.28
N SER A 105 48.94 -8.51 -5.78
CA SER A 105 48.23 -7.22 -5.72
C SER A 105 47.76 -6.83 -4.32
N GLY A 106 47.79 -7.75 -3.35
CA GLY A 106 47.22 -7.59 -2.01
C GLY A 106 45.75 -7.97 -1.90
N GLN A 107 45.09 -8.36 -3.00
CA GLN A 107 43.70 -8.81 -2.97
C GLN A 107 43.58 -10.17 -2.27
N ALA A 108 42.66 -10.27 -1.29
CA ALA A 108 42.30 -11.53 -0.66
C ALA A 108 41.24 -12.30 -1.47
N ILE A 109 41.42 -13.61 -1.59
CA ILE A 109 40.58 -14.55 -2.35
C ILE A 109 40.27 -15.76 -1.49
N ASP A 110 39.05 -16.29 -1.62
CA ASP A 110 38.66 -17.53 -0.95
C ASP A 110 39.05 -18.71 -1.85
N VAL A 111 39.78 -19.67 -1.29
CA VAL A 111 40.28 -20.81 -2.04
C VAL A 111 39.93 -22.14 -1.38
N GLU A 112 39.72 -23.16 -2.21
CA GLU A 112 39.67 -24.55 -1.79
C GLU A 112 40.98 -25.23 -2.21
N VAL A 113 41.69 -25.78 -1.23
CA VAL A 113 43.05 -26.29 -1.35
C VAL A 113 43.01 -27.81 -1.26
N HIS A 114 43.40 -28.47 -2.35
CA HIS A 114 43.51 -29.92 -2.47
C HIS A 114 44.98 -30.31 -2.40
N THR A 115 45.34 -31.28 -1.56
CA THR A 115 46.75 -31.59 -1.30
C THR A 115 47.07 -33.08 -1.40
N GLY A 116 48.34 -33.40 -1.60
CA GLY A 116 48.85 -34.75 -1.43
C GLY A 116 50.37 -34.84 -1.41
N MET A 117 50.89 -35.97 -0.94
CA MET A 117 52.33 -36.19 -0.85
C MET A 117 52.86 -36.85 -2.13
N MET A 118 54.03 -36.43 -2.56
CA MET A 118 54.81 -37.09 -3.61
C MET A 118 56.30 -37.07 -3.29
N THR A 119 57.06 -38.00 -3.87
CA THR A 119 58.52 -38.03 -3.76
C THR A 119 59.13 -37.62 -5.10
N MET A 120 59.90 -36.54 -5.10
CA MET A 120 60.58 -35.99 -6.27
C MET A 120 62.09 -36.01 -6.03
N LEU A 121 62.86 -36.67 -6.89
CA LEU A 121 64.33 -36.79 -6.79
C LEU A 121 64.81 -37.24 -5.38
N GLY A 122 64.08 -38.15 -4.75
CA GLY A 122 64.38 -38.66 -3.40
C GLY A 122 63.97 -37.73 -2.24
N ARG A 123 63.29 -36.61 -2.52
CA ARG A 123 62.77 -35.68 -1.50
C ARG A 123 61.25 -35.72 -1.44
N ASN A 124 60.68 -35.70 -0.24
CA ASN A 124 59.23 -35.61 -0.07
C ASN A 124 58.76 -34.18 -0.29
N CYS A 125 57.73 -34.00 -1.11
CA CYS A 125 57.10 -32.73 -1.42
C CYS A 125 55.58 -32.87 -1.26
N VAL A 126 54.90 -31.78 -0.96
CA VAL A 126 53.44 -31.67 -0.97
C VAL A 126 53.04 -31.01 -2.29
N TYR A 127 52.27 -31.71 -3.11
CA TYR A 127 51.59 -31.06 -4.23
C TYR A 127 50.30 -30.44 -3.72
N THR A 128 49.98 -29.25 -4.23
CA THR A 128 48.81 -28.48 -3.84
C THR A 128 48.11 -27.97 -5.09
N VAL A 129 46.83 -28.32 -5.24
CA VAL A 129 45.94 -27.80 -6.28
C VAL A 129 44.98 -26.81 -5.64
N ILE A 130 44.84 -25.64 -6.23
CA ILE A 130 44.09 -24.53 -5.64
C ILE A 130 42.93 -24.18 -6.56
N HIS A 131 41.72 -24.13 -6.01
CA HIS A 131 40.52 -23.68 -6.71
C HIS A 131 40.06 -22.36 -6.10
N ASP A 132 39.90 -21.32 -6.93
CA ASP A 132 39.25 -20.08 -6.49
C ASP A 132 37.75 -20.33 -6.30
N ILE A 133 37.27 -20.15 -5.08
CA ILE A 133 35.85 -20.29 -4.71
C ILE A 133 35.21 -18.94 -4.36
N SER A 134 35.90 -17.83 -4.64
CA SER A 134 35.44 -16.47 -4.30
C SER A 134 34.06 -16.16 -4.90
N GLU A 135 33.82 -16.54 -6.16
CA GLU A 135 32.53 -16.30 -6.81
C GLU A 135 31.39 -17.08 -6.13
N ARG A 136 31.66 -18.33 -5.75
CA ARG A 136 30.70 -19.19 -5.04
C ARG A 136 30.34 -18.59 -3.68
N VAL A 137 31.35 -18.27 -2.86
CA VAL A 137 31.15 -17.68 -1.52
C VAL A 137 30.40 -16.35 -1.60
N ARG A 138 30.74 -15.48 -2.56
CA ARG A 138 30.02 -14.21 -2.77
C ARG A 138 28.58 -14.41 -3.22
N SER A 139 28.31 -15.43 -4.02
CA SER A 139 26.96 -15.71 -4.51
C SER A 139 26.07 -16.31 -3.41
N GLU A 140 26.60 -17.24 -2.62
CA GLU A 140 25.93 -17.77 -1.43
C GLU A 140 25.62 -16.67 -0.41
N LYS A 141 26.58 -15.76 -0.15
CA LYS A 141 26.37 -14.62 0.74
C LYS A 141 25.28 -13.67 0.21
N ARG A 142 25.32 -13.30 -1.07
CA ARG A 142 24.29 -12.45 -1.69
C ARG A 142 22.90 -13.07 -1.63
N LEU A 143 22.80 -14.38 -1.85
CA LEU A 143 21.54 -15.11 -1.73
C LEU A 143 21.01 -15.02 -0.31
N ARG A 144 21.83 -15.35 0.69
CA ARG A 144 21.46 -15.28 2.10
C ARG A 144 21.01 -13.87 2.53
N GLU A 145 21.76 -12.84 2.15
CA GLU A 145 21.42 -11.44 2.45
C GLU A 145 20.10 -11.03 1.77
N SER A 146 19.83 -11.51 0.56
CA SER A 146 18.58 -11.26 -0.15
C SER A 146 17.39 -11.98 0.52
N GLU A 147 17.58 -13.22 0.95
CA GLU A 147 16.56 -14.01 1.68
C GLU A 147 16.23 -13.39 3.04
N GLU A 148 17.26 -12.99 3.81
CA GLU A 148 17.09 -12.27 5.08
C GLU A 148 16.33 -10.96 4.87
N ARG A 149 16.71 -10.16 3.87
CA ARG A 149 16.03 -8.91 3.54
C ARG A 149 14.56 -9.14 3.16
N TYR A 150 14.26 -10.13 2.32
CA TYR A 150 12.88 -10.43 1.93
C TYR A 150 12.02 -10.88 3.12
N ARG A 151 12.58 -11.77 3.96
CA ARG A 151 11.92 -12.23 5.19
C ARG A 151 11.58 -11.05 6.10
N ASP A 152 12.52 -10.13 6.32
CA ASP A 152 12.28 -8.96 7.17
C ASP A 152 11.19 -8.05 6.62
N LEU A 153 11.16 -7.80 5.30
CA LEU A 153 10.11 -6.99 4.67
C LEU A 153 8.71 -7.58 4.89
N VAL A 154 8.57 -8.90 4.78
CA VAL A 154 7.27 -9.57 4.96
C VAL A 154 6.90 -9.66 6.44
N GLU A 155 7.83 -10.02 7.32
CA GLU A 155 7.57 -10.20 8.76
C GLU A 155 7.36 -8.86 9.51
N LEU A 156 7.94 -7.76 9.03
CA LEU A 156 7.77 -6.42 9.59
C LEU A 156 6.65 -5.61 8.92
N CYS A 157 5.99 -6.17 7.89
CA CYS A 157 4.87 -5.50 7.23
C CYS A 157 3.76 -5.18 8.26
N PRO A 158 3.26 -3.92 8.29
CA PRO A 158 2.20 -3.53 9.22
C PRO A 158 0.82 -4.09 8.84
N GLU A 159 0.72 -4.80 7.72
CA GLU A 159 -0.49 -5.47 7.24
C GLU A 159 -0.33 -6.99 7.36
N ALA A 160 -1.45 -7.68 7.59
CA ALA A 160 -1.44 -9.14 7.69
C ALA A 160 -1.29 -9.72 6.28
N ILE A 161 -0.24 -10.52 6.09
CA ILE A 161 0.05 -11.19 4.82
C ILE A 161 -0.14 -12.68 5.01
N LEU A 162 -0.93 -13.28 4.13
CA LEU A 162 -1.12 -14.72 4.03
C LEU A 162 -0.78 -15.22 2.64
N VAL A 163 -0.34 -16.47 2.53
CA VAL A 163 -0.44 -17.24 1.29
C VAL A 163 -1.50 -18.30 1.51
N TYR A 164 -2.47 -18.38 0.61
CA TYR A 164 -3.65 -19.23 0.74
C TYR A 164 -3.82 -20.06 -0.53
N SER A 165 -3.98 -21.38 -0.38
CA SER A 165 -4.28 -22.30 -1.48
C SER A 165 -5.08 -23.50 -1.00
N GLY A 166 -5.93 -24.04 -1.87
CA GLY A 166 -6.68 -25.27 -1.61
C GLY A 166 -7.57 -25.25 -0.37
N GLY A 167 -7.99 -24.07 0.09
CA GLY A 167 -8.77 -23.93 1.34
C GLY A 167 -7.92 -23.73 2.60
N THR A 168 -6.59 -23.62 2.48
CA THR A 168 -5.69 -23.60 3.64
C THR A 168 -4.65 -22.49 3.56
N ILE A 169 -4.21 -22.01 4.73
CA ILE A 169 -3.11 -21.05 4.86
C ILE A 169 -1.78 -21.80 4.73
N LEU A 170 -0.96 -21.41 3.75
CA LEU A 170 0.39 -21.95 3.53
C LEU A 170 1.47 -21.11 4.24
N PHE A 171 1.21 -19.81 4.37
CA PHE A 171 2.14 -18.87 5.01
C PHE A 171 1.36 -17.77 5.73
N ALA A 172 1.90 -17.29 6.85
CA ALA A 172 1.42 -16.12 7.56
C ALA A 172 2.61 -15.32 8.10
N ASN A 173 2.55 -13.98 7.99
CA ASN A 173 3.52 -13.10 8.65
C ASN A 173 3.15 -12.81 10.11
N ARG A 174 4.04 -12.16 10.86
CA ARG A 174 3.81 -11.74 12.25
C ARG A 174 2.54 -10.91 12.45
N GLN A 175 2.18 -10.06 11.49
CA GLN A 175 0.98 -9.24 11.63
C GLN A 175 -0.30 -10.07 11.48
N ALA A 176 -0.29 -11.12 10.64
CA ALA A 176 -1.36 -12.09 10.60
C ALA A 176 -1.53 -12.83 11.93
N GLU A 177 -0.44 -13.20 12.63
CA GLU A 177 -0.54 -13.79 13.98
C GLU A 177 -1.32 -12.89 14.94
N ARG A 178 -1.05 -11.58 14.91
CA ARG A 178 -1.71 -10.59 15.78
C ARG A 178 -3.18 -10.42 15.43
N MET A 179 -3.50 -10.34 14.14
CA MET A 179 -4.88 -10.19 13.65
C MET A 179 -5.72 -11.43 13.98
N PHE A 180 -5.17 -12.61 13.71
CA PHE A 180 -5.87 -13.89 13.93
C PHE A 180 -5.88 -14.29 15.42
N GLY A 181 -4.94 -13.79 16.23
CA GLY A 181 -4.83 -14.14 17.65
C GLY A 181 -4.10 -15.47 17.91
N ASN A 182 -3.53 -16.08 16.88
CA ASN A 182 -2.89 -17.39 16.90
C ASN A 182 -1.44 -17.33 16.41
N LYS A 183 -0.62 -18.30 16.81
CA LYS A 183 0.76 -18.41 16.32
C LYS A 183 0.80 -18.93 14.90
N LYS A 184 1.83 -18.57 14.14
CA LYS A 184 2.01 -18.94 12.72
C LYS A 184 1.91 -20.45 12.49
N ASN A 185 2.48 -21.25 13.40
CA ASN A 185 2.41 -22.72 13.36
C ASN A 185 1.00 -23.29 13.63
N GLU A 186 0.10 -22.51 14.22
CA GLU A 186 -1.31 -22.85 14.42
C GLU A 186 -2.16 -22.38 13.23
N LEU A 187 -1.73 -21.34 12.51
CA LEU A 187 -2.39 -20.82 11.32
C LEU A 187 -2.11 -21.68 10.09
N VAL A 188 -0.86 -22.08 9.88
CA VAL A 188 -0.47 -22.84 8.68
C VAL A 188 -1.14 -24.22 8.68
N GLY A 189 -1.75 -24.57 7.55
CA GLY A 189 -2.53 -25.80 7.36
C GLY A 189 -3.99 -25.71 7.80
N LYS A 190 -4.47 -24.54 8.25
CA LYS A 190 -5.87 -24.30 8.66
C LYS A 190 -6.63 -23.45 7.65
N GLY A 191 -7.95 -23.54 7.69
CA GLY A 191 -8.86 -22.71 6.89
C GLY A 191 -9.07 -21.33 7.51
N LEU A 192 -9.60 -20.38 6.74
CA LEU A 192 -9.94 -19.05 7.29
C LEU A 192 -11.16 -19.14 8.23
N GLU A 193 -12.08 -20.06 7.92
CA GLU A 193 -13.28 -20.40 8.67
C GLU A 193 -12.99 -20.95 10.08
N ASP A 194 -11.79 -21.46 10.33
CA ASP A 194 -11.37 -21.91 11.66
C ASP A 194 -11.16 -20.74 12.63
N PHE A 195 -10.96 -19.52 12.12
CA PHE A 195 -10.61 -18.33 12.90
C PHE A 195 -11.66 -17.22 12.84
N PHE A 196 -12.41 -17.14 11.75
CA PHE A 196 -13.39 -16.08 11.51
C PHE A 196 -14.76 -16.65 11.14
N ASN A 197 -15.77 -16.10 11.79
CA ASN A 197 -17.15 -16.17 11.31
C ASN A 197 -17.37 -15.02 10.32
N GLU A 198 -17.99 -15.32 9.19
CA GLU A 198 -18.46 -14.28 8.28
C GLU A 198 -19.76 -13.67 8.81
N VAL A 199 -19.80 -12.34 8.89
CA VAL A 199 -21.07 -11.64 9.05
C VAL A 199 -21.63 -11.49 7.64
N TYR A 200 -22.57 -12.36 7.28
CA TYR A 200 -23.25 -12.35 5.99
C TYR A 200 -23.73 -10.93 5.63
N PHE A 201 -23.03 -10.27 4.72
CA PHE A 201 -23.64 -9.32 3.80
C PHE A 201 -23.64 -9.98 2.43
N GLN A 202 -24.84 -10.37 1.98
CA GLN A 202 -25.07 -10.84 0.62
C GLN A 202 -24.63 -9.75 -0.36
N SER A 203 -23.40 -9.82 -0.84
CA SER A 203 -22.96 -9.10 -2.02
C SER A 203 -22.52 -10.12 -3.06
N ALA A 204 -22.81 -9.82 -4.32
CA ALA A 204 -22.47 -10.66 -5.48
C ALA A 204 -20.97 -11.02 -5.58
N GLU A 205 -20.12 -10.34 -4.81
CA GLU A 205 -18.68 -10.57 -4.65
C GLU A 205 -18.36 -11.88 -3.92
N HIS A 206 -19.20 -12.32 -2.97
CA HIS A 206 -18.97 -13.54 -2.20
C HIS A 206 -19.03 -14.81 -3.09
N ASN A 207 -19.87 -14.79 -4.14
CA ASN A 207 -19.90 -15.84 -5.16
C ASN A 207 -18.71 -15.78 -6.13
N LYS A 208 -18.00 -14.66 -6.28
CA LYS A 208 -16.82 -14.60 -7.16
C LYS A 208 -15.67 -15.45 -6.62
N LEU A 209 -15.45 -15.44 -5.30
CA LEU A 209 -14.38 -16.20 -4.63
C LEU A 209 -14.47 -17.71 -4.89
N GLN A 210 -15.68 -18.27 -4.97
CA GLN A 210 -15.88 -19.71 -5.17
C GLN A 210 -16.07 -20.12 -6.64
N THR A 211 -16.54 -19.23 -7.52
CA THR A 211 -17.08 -19.65 -8.84
C THR A 211 -16.17 -19.36 -10.04
N THR A 212 -15.13 -18.53 -9.95
CA THR A 212 -14.49 -17.98 -11.19
C THR A 212 -13.02 -18.34 -11.48
N GLY A 213 -12.40 -19.30 -10.79
CA GLY A 213 -11.02 -19.66 -11.13
C GLY A 213 -10.04 -18.49 -11.02
N LEU A 214 -10.28 -17.59 -10.05
CA LEU A 214 -9.60 -16.31 -9.78
C LEU A 214 -8.11 -16.40 -9.44
N LEU A 215 -7.50 -17.59 -9.45
CA LEU A 215 -6.04 -17.72 -9.47
C LEU A 215 -5.36 -16.99 -10.64
N LYS A 216 -6.12 -16.33 -11.54
CA LYS A 216 -5.58 -15.58 -12.66
C LYS A 216 -5.62 -14.05 -12.51
N GLU A 217 -6.41 -13.48 -11.60
CA GLU A 217 -6.63 -12.02 -11.55
C GLU A 217 -6.44 -11.44 -10.15
N ARG A 218 -6.04 -10.15 -10.10
CA ARG A 218 -5.90 -9.39 -8.86
C ARG A 218 -7.27 -8.87 -8.43
N PHE A 219 -7.57 -8.92 -7.13
CA PHE A 219 -8.83 -8.40 -6.58
C PHE A 219 -8.61 -7.61 -5.30
N ARG A 220 -9.59 -6.77 -4.95
CA ARG A 220 -9.68 -6.04 -3.69
C ARG A 220 -11.14 -6.00 -3.27
N ILE A 221 -11.42 -6.49 -2.07
CA ILE A 221 -12.77 -6.56 -1.49
C ILE A 221 -12.77 -6.02 -0.06
N GLU A 222 -13.93 -5.58 0.41
CA GLU A 222 -14.13 -5.26 1.82
C GLU A 222 -15.06 -6.29 2.45
N GLN A 223 -14.70 -6.79 3.64
CA GLN A 223 -15.49 -7.80 4.34
C GLN A 223 -15.49 -7.57 5.85
N ARG A 224 -16.65 -7.79 6.47
CA ARG A 224 -16.80 -7.77 7.92
C ARG A 224 -16.70 -9.18 8.47
N LEU A 225 -15.69 -9.43 9.29
CA LEU A 225 -15.41 -10.72 9.91
C LEU A 225 -15.47 -10.62 11.43
N ILE A 226 -15.88 -11.69 12.09
CA ILE A 226 -15.86 -11.81 13.55
C ILE A 226 -14.86 -12.88 13.92
N ARG A 227 -13.81 -12.52 14.66
CA ARG A 227 -12.84 -13.49 15.16
C ARG A 227 -13.52 -14.39 16.19
N ILE A 228 -13.43 -15.71 15.98
CA ILE A 228 -14.14 -16.72 16.79
C ILE A 228 -13.66 -16.72 18.25
N GLN A 229 -12.35 -16.53 18.47
CA GLN A 229 -11.73 -16.64 19.79
C GLN A 229 -12.31 -15.66 20.81
N ASP A 230 -12.60 -14.42 20.40
CA ASP A 230 -13.00 -13.33 21.31
C ASP A 230 -14.20 -12.50 20.82
N ASN A 231 -14.84 -12.94 19.73
CA ASN A 231 -15.93 -12.22 19.05
C ASN A 231 -15.57 -10.79 18.62
N ARG A 232 -14.28 -10.49 18.45
CA ARG A 232 -13.86 -9.18 17.95
C ARG A 232 -14.29 -9.01 16.50
N VAL A 233 -15.01 -7.92 16.22
CA VAL A 233 -15.42 -7.54 14.87
C VAL A 233 -14.28 -6.80 14.17
N PHE A 234 -13.98 -7.23 12.95
CA PHE A 234 -13.05 -6.60 12.04
C PHE A 234 -13.78 -6.20 10.77
N ASP A 235 -13.63 -4.94 10.36
CA ASP A 235 -13.85 -4.55 8.96
C ASP A 235 -12.50 -4.63 8.25
N LEU A 236 -12.36 -5.58 7.34
CA LEU A 236 -11.12 -5.85 6.61
C LEU A 236 -11.24 -5.41 5.16
N GLU A 237 -10.19 -4.79 4.65
CA GLU A 237 -9.92 -4.69 3.23
C GLU A 237 -8.94 -5.80 2.83
N ILE A 238 -9.37 -6.68 1.94
CA ILE A 238 -8.63 -7.87 1.53
C ILE A 238 -8.24 -7.71 0.07
N SER A 239 -6.93 -7.64 -0.18
CA SER A 239 -6.36 -7.63 -1.54
C SER A 239 -5.72 -8.98 -1.84
N GLY A 240 -6.06 -9.58 -2.97
CA GLY A 240 -5.51 -10.86 -3.39
C GLY A 240 -4.77 -10.78 -4.72
N VAL A 241 -3.59 -11.39 -4.78
CA VAL A 241 -2.78 -11.50 -6.00
C VAL A 241 -2.36 -12.95 -6.20
N PRO A 242 -2.51 -13.52 -7.40
CA PRO A 242 -2.04 -14.88 -7.67
C PRO A 242 -0.52 -14.94 -7.72
N VAL A 243 0.04 -15.95 -7.06
CA VAL A 243 1.48 -16.21 -6.96
C VAL A 243 1.77 -17.69 -7.14
N ILE A 244 3.03 -18.01 -7.41
CA ILE A 244 3.55 -19.37 -7.29
C ILE A 244 4.33 -19.42 -5.97
N TYR A 245 3.94 -20.32 -5.07
CA TYR A 245 4.56 -20.51 -3.77
C TYR A 245 4.88 -22.00 -3.61
N GLU A 246 6.16 -22.33 -3.40
CA GLU A 246 6.64 -23.74 -3.33
C GLU A 246 6.15 -24.61 -4.50
N GLU A 247 6.24 -24.06 -5.72
CA GLU A 247 5.79 -24.69 -6.99
C GLU A 247 4.27 -24.86 -7.14
N GLU A 248 3.48 -24.46 -6.15
CA GLU A 248 2.02 -24.49 -6.18
C GLU A 248 1.42 -23.12 -6.53
N LYS A 249 0.29 -23.13 -7.23
CA LYS A 249 -0.50 -21.92 -7.46
C LYS A 249 -1.22 -21.55 -6.17
N ALA A 250 -1.03 -20.32 -5.71
CA ALA A 250 -1.63 -19.80 -4.50
C ALA A 250 -2.08 -18.35 -4.66
N LEU A 251 -2.78 -17.83 -3.67
CA LEU A 251 -3.10 -16.41 -3.55
C LEU A 251 -2.28 -15.82 -2.41
N GLN A 252 -1.53 -14.75 -2.69
CA GLN A 252 -1.04 -13.88 -1.65
C GLN A 252 -2.17 -12.91 -1.28
N LEU A 253 -2.61 -12.99 -0.03
CA LEU A 253 -3.63 -12.12 0.53
C LEU A 253 -2.97 -11.09 1.44
N VAL A 254 -3.39 -9.83 1.30
CA VAL A 254 -3.05 -8.75 2.20
C VAL A 254 -4.34 -8.29 2.86
N LEU A 255 -4.42 -8.42 4.18
CA LEU A 255 -5.57 -8.08 4.98
C LEU A 255 -5.24 -6.83 5.80
N ARG A 256 -5.97 -5.76 5.52
CA ARG A 256 -5.85 -4.48 6.21
C ARG A 256 -7.05 -4.25 7.10
N ASP A 257 -6.81 -4.06 8.40
CA ASP A 257 -7.85 -3.66 9.36
C ASP A 257 -8.22 -2.19 9.15
N ILE A 258 -9.45 -1.94 8.72
CA ILE A 258 -10.03 -0.62 8.50
C ILE A 258 -11.16 -0.32 9.50
N THR A 259 -11.29 -1.12 10.57
CA THR A 259 -12.38 -1.01 11.57
C THR A 259 -12.43 0.36 12.21
N ASP A 260 -11.28 0.87 12.70
CA ASP A 260 -11.23 2.15 13.39
C ASP A 260 -11.50 3.32 12.43
N SER A 261 -10.89 3.28 11.23
CA SER A 261 -11.14 4.26 10.17
C SER A 261 -12.62 4.31 9.77
N LYS A 262 -13.27 3.15 9.57
CA LYS A 262 -14.71 3.08 9.28
C LYS A 262 -15.55 3.64 10.42
N ARG A 263 -15.24 3.31 11.69
CA ARG A 263 -15.97 3.84 12.85
C ARG A 263 -15.87 5.36 12.98
N GLU A 264 -14.70 5.93 12.70
CA GLU A 264 -14.50 7.38 12.70
C GLU A 264 -15.33 8.06 11.62
N ILE A 265 -15.30 7.50 10.41
CA ILE A 265 -16.12 7.97 9.29
C ILE A 265 -17.61 7.87 9.65
N GLU A 266 -18.10 6.74 10.16
CA GLU A 266 -19.50 6.55 10.60
C GLU A 266 -19.92 7.52 11.71
N ARG A 267 -19.01 7.89 12.62
CA ARG A 267 -19.27 8.95 13.62
C ARG A 267 -19.40 10.31 12.96
N ALA A 268 -18.56 10.63 11.99
CA ALA A 268 -18.64 11.88 11.23
C ALA A 268 -19.96 11.96 10.46
N VAL A 269 -20.40 10.86 9.82
CA VAL A 269 -21.69 10.79 9.11
C VAL A 269 -22.84 11.11 10.07
N ARG A 270 -22.89 10.43 11.22
CA ARG A 270 -23.95 10.67 12.22
C ARG A 270 -23.96 12.10 12.73
N LEU A 271 -22.78 12.71 12.93
CA LEU A 271 -22.70 14.12 13.32
C LEU A 271 -23.24 15.05 12.23
N GLN A 272 -22.96 14.76 10.97
CA GLN A 272 -23.50 15.52 9.84
C GLN A 272 -25.03 15.35 9.73
N GLU A 273 -25.53 14.11 9.82
CA GLU A 273 -26.97 13.82 9.81
C GLU A 273 -27.72 14.51 10.96
N HIS A 274 -27.18 14.45 12.18
CA HIS A 274 -27.77 15.15 13.34
C HIS A 274 -27.83 16.67 13.14
N ARG A 275 -26.82 17.26 12.48
CA ARG A 275 -26.85 18.70 12.14
C ARG A 275 -27.94 19.02 11.12
N HIS A 276 -28.26 18.09 10.21
CA HIS A 276 -29.35 18.25 9.24
C HIS A 276 -30.71 17.84 9.82
N ALA A 277 -30.77 17.17 10.97
CA ALA A 277 -32.01 16.75 11.62
C ALA A 277 -32.83 17.88 12.25
N VAL A 278 -32.33 19.12 12.27
CA VAL A 278 -32.98 20.30 12.88
C VAL A 278 -34.37 20.57 12.27
N SER A 279 -35.36 20.89 13.12
CA SER A 279 -36.71 21.32 12.72
C SER A 279 -36.70 22.79 12.31
N PHE A 280 -37.77 23.25 11.63
CA PHE A 280 -37.88 24.67 11.32
C PHE A 280 -37.98 25.49 12.62
N PRO A 281 -37.19 26.56 12.82
CA PRO A 281 -37.15 27.25 14.12
C PRO A 281 -38.48 27.88 14.57
N LEU A 282 -39.42 28.14 13.65
CA LEU A 282 -40.77 28.64 13.94
C LEU A 282 -41.82 27.60 13.52
N GLU A 283 -41.86 26.44 14.18
CA GLU A 283 -42.74 25.29 13.84
C GLU A 283 -44.25 25.63 13.78
N GLY A 284 -44.67 26.70 14.47
CA GLY A 284 -46.03 27.23 14.40
C GLY A 284 -46.36 28.00 13.12
N LYS A 285 -45.35 28.48 12.39
CA LYS A 285 -45.49 29.36 11.21
C LYS A 285 -45.17 28.64 9.89
N ALA A 286 -44.33 27.62 9.91
CA ALA A 286 -44.09 26.77 8.75
C ALA A 286 -43.69 25.34 9.15
N VAL A 287 -43.88 24.39 8.23
CA VAL A 287 -43.45 22.99 8.35
C VAL A 287 -42.34 22.72 7.35
N LEU A 288 -41.22 22.18 7.84
CA LEU A 288 -40.08 21.76 7.02
C LEU A 288 -40.19 20.28 6.68
N GLU A 289 -40.33 19.99 5.40
CA GLU A 289 -40.07 18.67 4.83
C GLU A 289 -38.70 18.68 4.17
N LYS A 290 -37.94 17.58 4.30
CA LYS A 290 -36.57 17.53 3.78
C LYS A 290 -36.19 16.15 3.29
N LEU A 291 -35.28 16.16 2.33
CA LEU A 291 -34.64 15.02 1.72
C LEU A 291 -33.14 15.32 1.67
N TYR A 292 -32.34 14.38 2.16
CA TYR A 292 -30.89 14.50 2.16
C TYR A 292 -30.31 13.12 1.87
N ILE A 293 -29.69 12.96 0.70
CA ILE A 293 -29.07 11.70 0.28
C ILE A 293 -27.65 12.00 -0.20
N PRO A 294 -26.62 11.59 0.55
CA PRO A 294 -25.24 11.81 0.12
C PRO A 294 -24.84 10.81 -0.98
N ALA A 295 -24.06 11.25 -1.97
CA ALA A 295 -23.46 10.39 -3.01
C ALA A 295 -22.28 9.56 -2.50
N ARG A 296 -21.65 10.00 -1.41
CA ARG A 296 -20.59 9.25 -0.70
C ARG A 296 -20.90 9.19 0.79
N THR A 297 -19.91 8.81 1.59
CA THR A 297 -20.07 8.68 3.04
C THR A 297 -20.37 10.01 3.74
N LEU A 298 -19.84 11.12 3.23
CA LEU A 298 -20.13 12.49 3.68
C LEU A 298 -20.47 13.34 2.45
N SER A 299 -21.40 14.27 2.62
CA SER A 299 -21.88 15.15 1.54
C SER A 299 -21.34 16.58 1.68
N GLY A 300 -21.22 17.27 0.55
CA GLY A 300 -20.90 18.69 0.39
C GLY A 300 -22.10 19.62 0.57
N ASP A 301 -23.32 19.08 0.45
CA ASP A 301 -24.55 19.82 0.66
C ASP A 301 -24.79 20.14 2.14
N PHE A 302 -25.35 21.31 2.40
CA PHE A 302 -25.82 21.72 3.71
C PHE A 302 -27.03 22.65 3.60
N PHE A 303 -27.79 22.73 4.69
CA PHE A 303 -28.71 23.84 4.92
C PHE A 303 -28.71 24.22 6.40
N ILE A 304 -28.88 25.51 6.67
CA ILE A 304 -28.88 26.09 8.02
C ILE A 304 -30.07 27.02 8.14
N PHE A 305 -30.76 26.96 9.28
CA PHE A 305 -31.79 27.91 9.67
C PHE A 305 -31.39 28.61 10.97
N HIS A 306 -31.62 29.91 11.05
CA HIS A 306 -31.42 30.71 12.24
C HIS A 306 -32.63 31.59 12.53
N LYS A 307 -33.16 31.49 13.76
CA LYS A 307 -34.28 32.32 14.22
C LYS A 307 -33.75 33.72 14.56
N ILE A 308 -34.21 34.74 13.84
CA ILE A 308 -33.90 36.13 14.15
C ILE A 308 -34.77 36.60 15.32
N ASN A 309 -36.08 36.35 15.24
CA ASN A 309 -37.07 36.65 16.28
C ASN A 309 -38.32 35.75 16.08
N GLU A 310 -39.42 36.02 16.78
CA GLU A 310 -40.66 35.21 16.70
C GLU A 310 -41.38 35.26 15.34
N GLU A 311 -40.99 36.18 14.46
CA GLU A 311 -41.64 36.44 13.17
C GLU A 311 -40.68 36.36 11.98
N GLN A 312 -39.38 36.15 12.22
CA GLN A 312 -38.36 36.16 11.18
C GLN A 312 -37.35 35.02 11.33
N VAL A 313 -37.06 34.37 10.20
CA VAL A 313 -36.05 33.31 10.08
C VAL A 313 -35.17 33.62 8.87
N ILE A 314 -33.87 33.44 9.02
CA ILE A 314 -32.92 33.44 7.91
C ILE A 314 -32.42 32.02 7.69
N GLY A 315 -32.38 31.61 6.43
CA GLY A 315 -31.92 30.32 6.00
C GLY A 315 -30.84 30.44 4.93
N ILE A 316 -30.02 29.42 4.82
CA ILE A 316 -29.08 29.24 3.71
C ILE A 316 -29.04 27.77 3.34
N ILE A 317 -29.08 27.48 2.06
CA ILE A 317 -28.74 26.18 1.46
C ILE A 317 -27.46 26.37 0.68
N GLY A 318 -26.60 25.35 0.64
CA GLY A 318 -25.42 25.40 -0.20
C GLY A 318 -24.83 24.03 -0.49
N ASP A 319 -23.94 24.02 -1.46
CA ASP A 319 -23.13 22.88 -1.86
C ASP A 319 -21.67 23.33 -1.95
N VAL A 320 -20.79 22.57 -1.32
CA VAL A 320 -19.35 22.83 -1.28
C VAL A 320 -18.63 21.94 -2.28
N THR A 321 -17.74 22.54 -3.07
CA THR A 321 -16.92 21.78 -4.03
C THR A 321 -16.07 20.71 -3.34
N GLY A 322 -16.10 19.50 -3.89
CA GLY A 322 -15.35 18.35 -3.37
C GLY A 322 -16.27 17.28 -2.78
N LYS A 323 -15.70 16.17 -2.30
CA LYS A 323 -16.49 15.05 -1.73
C LYS A 323 -15.79 14.48 -0.49
N GLY A 324 -16.56 13.95 0.46
CA GLY A 324 -16.02 13.30 1.64
C GLY A 324 -15.60 14.27 2.75
N ILE A 325 -14.47 13.99 3.41
CA ILE A 325 -14.07 14.69 4.64
C ILE A 325 -13.76 16.18 4.38
N THR A 326 -13.10 16.51 3.27
CA THR A 326 -12.76 17.90 2.92
C THR A 326 -14.01 18.77 2.79
N ALA A 327 -15.04 18.26 2.09
CA ALA A 327 -16.30 18.97 1.94
C ALA A 327 -16.99 19.19 3.31
N ALA A 328 -17.02 18.17 4.18
CA ALA A 328 -17.58 18.29 5.53
C ALA A 328 -16.84 19.30 6.45
N LEU A 329 -15.52 19.43 6.28
CA LEU A 329 -14.72 20.44 6.98
C LEU A 329 -15.07 21.85 6.50
N ASN A 330 -15.18 22.04 5.19
CA ASN A 330 -15.55 23.32 4.59
C ASN A 330 -16.98 23.73 4.97
N ILE A 331 -17.96 22.81 5.01
CA ILE A 331 -19.30 23.06 5.56
C ILE A 331 -19.21 23.56 7.01
N SER A 332 -18.35 22.95 7.83
CA SER A 332 -18.20 23.33 9.23
C SER A 332 -17.59 24.74 9.37
N ALA A 333 -16.60 25.09 8.55
CA ALA A 333 -16.02 26.43 8.51
C ALA A 333 -17.04 27.46 8.03
N LEU A 334 -17.75 27.18 6.94
CA LEU A 334 -18.80 28.02 6.37
C LEU A 334 -19.90 28.30 7.39
N ARG A 335 -20.32 27.30 8.17
CA ARG A 335 -21.30 27.50 9.24
C ARG A 335 -20.82 28.51 10.29
N VAL A 336 -19.53 28.50 10.64
CA VAL A 336 -18.95 29.50 11.55
C VAL A 336 -18.96 30.89 10.91
N LEU A 337 -18.56 30.99 9.64
CA LEU A 337 -18.59 32.26 8.89
C LEU A 337 -20.02 32.80 8.74
N PHE A 338 -21.01 31.94 8.54
CA PHE A 338 -22.42 32.31 8.48
C PHE A 338 -22.90 32.87 9.81
N MET A 339 -22.59 32.19 10.93
CA MET A 339 -22.95 32.68 12.26
C MET A 339 -22.25 34.01 12.61
N ASP A 340 -21.00 34.19 12.18
CA ASP A 340 -20.30 35.47 12.32
C ASP A 340 -20.94 36.58 11.46
N SER A 341 -21.33 36.26 10.23
CA SER A 341 -21.98 37.24 9.32
C SER A 341 -23.36 37.68 9.83
N LEU A 342 -24.07 36.81 10.54
CA LEU A 342 -25.34 37.13 11.21
C LEU A 342 -25.21 38.20 12.29
N MET A 343 -24.02 38.40 12.85
CA MET A 343 -23.77 39.48 13.80
C MET A 343 -23.76 40.86 13.13
N ASN A 344 -23.53 40.91 11.81
CA ASN A 344 -23.38 42.15 11.04
C ASN A 344 -24.62 42.49 10.21
N THR A 345 -25.26 41.47 9.61
CA THR A 345 -26.40 41.66 8.71
C THR A 345 -27.39 40.51 8.79
N GLN A 346 -28.66 40.80 8.49
CA GLN A 346 -29.75 39.83 8.34
C GLN A 346 -30.39 39.93 6.96
N ASP A 347 -29.85 40.77 6.08
CA ASP A 347 -30.30 40.91 4.69
C ASP A 347 -29.59 39.85 3.82
N PRO A 348 -30.33 39.01 3.05
CA PRO A 348 -29.74 37.90 2.30
C PRO A 348 -28.65 38.33 1.31
N LEU A 349 -28.86 39.43 0.58
CA LEU A 349 -27.88 39.93 -0.37
C LEU A 349 -26.59 40.39 0.32
N GLN A 350 -26.71 41.16 1.40
CA GLN A 350 -25.53 41.58 2.17
C GLN A 350 -24.84 40.41 2.86
N MET A 351 -25.60 39.39 3.28
CA MET A 351 -25.06 38.17 3.87
C MET A 351 -24.16 37.42 2.87
N LEU A 352 -24.61 37.24 1.62
CA LEU A 352 -23.79 36.60 0.58
C LEU A 352 -22.53 37.41 0.27
N LYS A 353 -22.60 38.75 0.26
CA LYS A 353 -21.42 39.61 0.06
C LYS A 353 -20.40 39.47 1.20
N ASP A 354 -20.85 39.48 2.44
CA ASP A 354 -19.97 39.29 3.61
C ASP A 354 -19.35 37.88 3.62
N LEU A 355 -20.16 36.86 3.33
CA LEU A 355 -19.69 35.48 3.20
C LEU A 355 -18.68 35.30 2.07
N ASN A 356 -18.86 35.94 0.91
CA ASN A 356 -17.91 35.87 -0.20
C ASN A 356 -16.53 36.40 0.22
N ASN A 357 -16.51 37.56 0.88
CA ASN A 357 -15.28 38.18 1.37
C ASN A 357 -14.58 37.28 2.41
N LYS A 358 -15.34 36.71 3.35
CA LYS A 358 -14.81 35.80 4.36
C LYS A 358 -14.33 34.48 3.77
N ALA A 359 -15.04 33.94 2.78
CA ALA A 359 -14.64 32.74 2.07
C ALA A 359 -13.29 32.94 1.36
N LEU A 360 -13.11 34.05 0.63
CA LEU A 360 -11.84 34.39 -0.02
C LEU A 360 -10.67 34.51 0.95
N GLN A 361 -10.93 34.98 2.18
CA GLN A 361 -9.89 35.16 3.20
C GLN A 361 -9.52 33.87 3.92
N HIS A 362 -10.46 32.92 4.05
CA HIS A 362 -10.33 31.79 4.98
C HIS A 362 -10.43 30.41 4.34
N LEU A 363 -11.01 30.28 3.14
CA LEU A 363 -11.27 28.99 2.48
C LEU A 363 -10.36 28.74 1.26
N GLY A 364 -9.46 29.67 0.91
CA GLY A 364 -8.43 29.45 -0.11
C GLY A 364 -8.98 29.42 -1.54
N GLU A 365 -8.67 28.36 -2.30
CA GLU A 365 -9.14 28.15 -3.68
C GLU A 365 -10.52 27.46 -3.74
N ASP A 366 -11.08 27.06 -2.60
CA ASP A 366 -12.39 26.42 -2.55
C ASP A 366 -13.50 27.48 -2.71
N TYR A 367 -14.45 27.19 -3.59
CA TYR A 367 -15.66 27.98 -3.79
C TYR A 367 -16.90 27.10 -3.56
N PHE A 368 -18.05 27.71 -3.29
CA PHE A 368 -19.26 26.95 -3.01
C PHE A 368 -20.50 27.66 -3.51
N ALA A 369 -21.48 26.86 -3.92
CA ALA A 369 -22.78 27.33 -4.35
C ALA A 369 -23.67 27.53 -3.11
N ALA A 370 -24.46 28.59 -3.07
CA ALA A 370 -25.39 28.87 -1.99
C ALA A 370 -26.61 29.67 -2.47
N CYS A 371 -27.71 29.52 -1.74
CA CYS A 371 -28.87 30.40 -1.81
C CYS A 371 -29.25 30.79 -0.38
N CYS A 372 -29.25 32.09 -0.09
CA CYS A 372 -29.61 32.62 1.22
C CYS A 372 -30.97 33.30 1.13
N PHE A 373 -31.81 33.11 2.14
CA PHE A 373 -33.16 33.67 2.16
C PHE A 373 -33.58 34.09 3.56
N ARG A 374 -34.49 35.06 3.64
CA ARG A 374 -35.13 35.51 4.86
C ARG A 374 -36.63 35.46 4.71
N LEU A 375 -37.29 34.77 5.63
CA LEU A 375 -38.73 34.75 5.80
C LEU A 375 -39.13 35.80 6.82
N ASP A 376 -40.05 36.68 6.44
CA ASP A 376 -40.72 37.63 7.33
C ASP A 376 -42.23 37.33 7.36
N PHE A 377 -42.69 36.71 8.45
CA PHE A 377 -44.08 36.31 8.63
C PHE A 377 -44.99 37.47 9.00
N THR A 378 -44.45 38.61 9.44
CA THR A 378 -45.23 39.82 9.69
C THR A 378 -45.55 40.53 8.38
N ALA A 379 -44.55 40.65 7.50
CA ALA A 379 -44.72 41.23 6.18
C ALA A 379 -45.37 40.26 5.17
N GLY A 380 -45.27 38.95 5.41
CA GLY A 380 -45.66 37.91 4.46
C GLY A 380 -44.77 37.90 3.22
N VAL A 381 -43.45 38.08 3.40
CA VAL A 381 -42.49 38.20 2.29
C VAL A 381 -41.28 37.31 2.53
N LEU A 382 -40.91 36.54 1.52
CA LEU A 382 -39.63 35.85 1.41
C LEU A 382 -38.68 36.71 0.57
N LYS A 383 -37.54 37.08 1.14
CA LYS A 383 -36.41 37.61 0.36
C LYS A 383 -35.41 36.50 0.09
N ALA A 384 -34.90 36.37 -1.12
CA ALA A 384 -33.86 35.40 -1.46
C ALA A 384 -32.80 36.01 -2.35
N ALA A 385 -31.55 35.63 -2.12
CA ALA A 385 -30.41 35.94 -2.96
C ALA A 385 -29.62 34.66 -3.27
N GLY A 386 -29.08 34.56 -4.48
CA GLY A 386 -28.39 33.37 -4.97
C GLY A 386 -26.90 33.64 -5.25
N ALA A 387 -26.10 32.59 -5.09
CA ALA A 387 -24.67 32.56 -5.33
C ALA A 387 -24.26 31.16 -5.79
N GLY A 388 -24.52 30.80 -7.04
CA GLY A 388 -24.25 29.46 -7.59
C GLY A 388 -25.44 28.50 -7.48
N ILE A 389 -26.20 28.53 -6.37
CA ILE A 389 -27.57 27.97 -6.34
C ILE A 389 -28.50 29.10 -6.74
N ASN A 390 -28.91 29.08 -8.01
CA ASN A 390 -29.52 30.24 -8.65
C ASN A 390 -31.03 30.08 -8.87
N GLU A 391 -31.62 28.95 -8.48
CA GLU A 391 -33.04 28.68 -8.70
C GLU A 391 -33.66 28.00 -7.48
N PHE A 392 -34.94 28.29 -7.25
CA PHE A 392 -35.80 27.56 -6.32
C PHE A 392 -37.25 27.63 -6.81
N LEU A 393 -38.14 26.84 -6.22
CA LEU A 393 -39.54 26.80 -6.61
C LEU A 393 -40.43 27.48 -5.57
N PHE A 394 -41.41 28.23 -6.06
CA PHE A 394 -42.54 28.72 -5.30
C PHE A 394 -43.79 27.99 -5.75
N VAL A 395 -44.57 27.48 -4.79
CA VAL A 395 -45.83 26.78 -5.06
C VAL A 395 -46.94 27.51 -4.30
N PRO A 396 -47.70 28.37 -4.97
CA PRO A 396 -48.85 29.02 -4.35
C PRO A 396 -49.91 27.99 -3.94
N GLY A 397 -50.63 28.23 -2.86
CA GLY A 397 -51.66 27.33 -2.34
C GLY A 397 -52.67 26.92 -3.42
N GLY A 398 -52.62 25.66 -3.87
CA GLY A 398 -53.54 25.10 -4.87
C GLY A 398 -53.26 25.47 -6.33
N SER A 399 -52.08 26.02 -6.67
CA SER A 399 -51.68 26.37 -8.03
C SER A 399 -50.45 25.58 -8.52
N SER A 400 -50.12 25.70 -9.82
CA SER A 400 -48.90 25.15 -10.40
C SER A 400 -47.65 25.82 -9.82
N SER A 401 -46.53 25.10 -9.78
CA SER A 401 -45.26 25.65 -9.33
C SER A 401 -44.72 26.72 -10.28
N GLU A 402 -44.06 27.72 -9.70
CA GLU A 402 -43.32 28.77 -10.39
C GLU A 402 -41.84 28.64 -10.05
N ARG A 403 -40.99 28.80 -11.06
CA ARG A 403 -39.54 28.82 -10.88
C ARG A 403 -39.06 30.24 -10.66
N ILE A 404 -38.36 30.44 -9.55
CA ILE A 404 -37.78 31.73 -9.19
C ILE A 404 -36.27 31.65 -9.41
N THR A 405 -35.73 32.59 -10.18
CA THR A 405 -34.30 32.70 -10.47
C THR A 405 -33.69 33.87 -9.67
N VAL A 406 -32.58 33.61 -9.00
CA VAL A 406 -31.73 34.57 -8.26
C VAL A 406 -30.28 34.32 -8.65
N LYS A 407 -29.78 34.98 -9.70
CA LYS A 407 -28.45 34.65 -10.22
C LYS A 407 -27.34 35.19 -9.32
N GLY A 408 -26.27 34.41 -9.16
CA GLY A 408 -25.02 34.90 -8.63
C GLY A 408 -23.88 33.93 -8.91
N THR A 409 -22.65 34.43 -8.86
CA THR A 409 -21.47 33.58 -8.92
C THR A 409 -21.29 32.80 -7.61
N PRO A 410 -20.67 31.61 -7.62
CA PRO A 410 -20.34 30.89 -6.39
C PRO A 410 -19.51 31.74 -5.41
N LEU A 411 -19.76 31.56 -4.12
CA LEU A 411 -19.03 32.24 -3.05
C LEU A 411 -17.58 31.76 -3.01
N GLY A 412 -16.64 32.69 -2.80
CA GLY A 412 -15.21 32.38 -2.74
C GLY A 412 -14.52 32.33 -4.11
N MET A 413 -15.27 32.39 -5.22
CA MET A 413 -14.70 32.25 -6.57
C MET A 413 -13.97 33.52 -7.03
N PHE A 414 -14.59 34.70 -6.82
CA PHE A 414 -14.05 36.00 -7.21
C PHE A 414 -14.32 37.06 -6.15
N ALA A 415 -13.41 38.04 -6.01
CA ALA A 415 -13.55 39.15 -5.07
C ALA A 415 -14.69 40.10 -5.42
N ASP A 416 -14.98 40.24 -6.71
CA ASP A 416 -16.00 41.10 -7.31
C ASP A 416 -17.26 40.34 -7.73
N SER A 417 -17.53 39.18 -7.11
CA SER A 417 -18.77 38.42 -7.32
C SER A 417 -20.02 39.28 -7.14
N GLU A 418 -20.92 39.20 -8.11
CA GLU A 418 -22.24 39.85 -8.09
C GLU A 418 -23.33 38.82 -7.77
N PHE A 419 -24.35 39.29 -7.02
CA PHE A 419 -25.47 38.47 -6.57
C PHE A 419 -26.78 39.24 -6.78
N GLU A 420 -27.80 38.55 -7.28
CA GLU A 420 -29.17 39.07 -7.44
C GLU A 420 -30.01 38.72 -6.21
N GLU A 421 -30.96 39.59 -5.88
CA GLU A 421 -31.98 39.36 -4.85
C GLU A 421 -33.38 39.49 -5.47
N THR A 422 -34.32 38.69 -4.98
CA THR A 422 -35.74 38.82 -5.26
C THR A 422 -36.57 38.83 -3.98
N SER A 423 -37.80 39.32 -4.07
CA SER A 423 -38.77 39.36 -2.97
C SER A 423 -40.10 38.79 -3.45
N ILE A 424 -40.61 37.79 -2.73
CA ILE A 424 -41.80 37.03 -3.10
C ILE A 424 -42.82 37.17 -1.96
N PRO A 425 -44.00 37.75 -2.20
CA PRO A 425 -45.07 37.74 -1.22
C PRO A 425 -45.62 36.32 -1.07
N PHE A 426 -46.01 35.93 0.14
CA PHE A 426 -46.61 34.63 0.43
C PHE A 426 -47.77 34.73 1.42
N ALA A 427 -48.62 33.71 1.42
CA ALA A 427 -49.72 33.50 2.34
C ALA A 427 -49.68 32.09 2.96
N SER A 428 -50.54 31.86 3.94
CA SER A 428 -50.79 30.52 4.49
C SER A 428 -51.22 29.55 3.39
N GLY A 429 -50.62 28.36 3.37
CA GLY A 429 -50.83 27.34 2.34
C GLY A 429 -49.82 27.38 1.19
N ASP A 430 -49.02 28.44 1.07
CA ASP A 430 -47.95 28.51 0.08
C ASP A 430 -46.75 27.65 0.50
N ARG A 431 -45.92 27.27 -0.48
CA ARG A 431 -44.74 26.43 -0.26
C ARG A 431 -43.53 26.95 -1.03
N PHE A 432 -42.36 26.88 -0.41
CA PHE A 432 -41.08 27.13 -1.06
C PHE A 432 -40.22 25.87 -1.07
N CYS A 433 -39.77 25.42 -2.24
CA CYS A 433 -38.90 24.27 -2.40
C CYS A 433 -37.50 24.72 -2.83
N PHE A 434 -36.49 24.41 -2.02
CA PHE A 434 -35.08 24.66 -2.28
C PHE A 434 -34.35 23.33 -2.51
N TYR A 435 -33.36 23.32 -3.39
CA TYR A 435 -32.63 22.10 -3.74
C TYR A 435 -31.21 22.40 -4.22
N SER A 436 -30.32 21.40 -4.11
CA SER A 436 -28.99 21.40 -4.72
C SER A 436 -29.04 20.93 -6.18
N ASP A 437 -27.93 21.11 -6.90
CA ASP A 437 -27.77 20.74 -8.30
C ASP A 437 -27.96 19.23 -8.57
N GLY A 438 -27.59 18.37 -7.61
CA GLY A 438 -27.80 16.93 -7.72
C GLY A 438 -29.27 16.53 -7.86
N MET A 439 -30.20 17.38 -7.40
CA MET A 439 -31.64 17.20 -7.65
C MET A 439 -32.04 17.67 -9.05
N GLU A 440 -31.49 18.77 -9.56
CA GLU A 440 -31.75 19.29 -10.93
C GLU A 440 -31.34 18.29 -12.02
N LEU A 441 -30.27 17.53 -11.78
CA LEU A 441 -29.80 16.50 -12.70
C LEU A 441 -30.80 15.34 -12.87
N ARG A 442 -31.80 15.20 -11.98
CA ARG A 442 -32.68 14.03 -11.91
C ARG A 442 -34.16 14.33 -11.96
N PHE A 443 -34.58 15.55 -11.66
CA PHE A 443 -35.97 15.91 -11.55
C PHE A 443 -36.25 17.19 -12.33
N ASP A 444 -37.40 17.24 -13.00
CA ASP A 444 -37.90 18.49 -13.56
C ASP A 444 -38.60 19.36 -12.49
N SER A 445 -39.03 20.57 -12.87
CA SER A 445 -39.65 21.52 -11.96
C SER A 445 -40.98 21.04 -11.36
N GLU A 446 -41.74 20.22 -12.09
CA GLU A 446 -43.02 19.70 -11.62
C GLU A 446 -42.78 18.62 -10.56
N GLU A 447 -41.78 17.77 -10.80
CA GLU A 447 -41.37 16.71 -9.88
C GLU A 447 -40.71 17.26 -8.62
N LEU A 448 -39.88 18.31 -8.72
CA LEU A 448 -39.29 18.99 -7.55
C LEU A 448 -40.32 19.71 -6.68
N ALA A 449 -41.49 20.01 -7.25
CA ALA A 449 -42.66 20.52 -6.54
C ALA A 449 -43.54 19.40 -5.96
N ALA A 450 -43.22 18.13 -6.15
CA ALA A 450 -43.99 17.03 -5.56
C ALA A 450 -43.78 16.94 -4.04
N GLU A 451 -44.49 16.01 -3.40
CA GLU A 451 -44.29 15.68 -1.99
C GLU A 451 -43.03 14.83 -1.79
N ARG A 452 -42.46 14.89 -0.58
CA ARG A 452 -41.26 14.15 -0.20
C ARG A 452 -41.32 12.65 -0.52
N GLY A 453 -42.49 12.02 -0.36
CA GLY A 453 -42.68 10.59 -0.61
C GLY A 453 -42.36 10.19 -2.05
N TYR A 454 -42.81 10.98 -3.01
CA TYR A 454 -42.56 10.75 -4.44
C TYR A 454 -41.06 10.83 -4.77
N LEU A 455 -40.38 11.86 -4.27
CA LEU A 455 -38.93 12.04 -4.49
C LEU A 455 -38.12 10.88 -3.90
N LEU A 456 -38.49 10.40 -2.71
CA LEU A 456 -37.85 9.27 -2.05
C LEU A 456 -37.99 7.98 -2.85
N GLU A 457 -39.19 7.67 -3.34
CA GLU A 457 -39.44 6.46 -4.14
C GLU A 457 -38.63 6.46 -5.43
N ARG A 458 -38.49 7.62 -6.08
CA ARG A 458 -37.70 7.72 -7.32
C ARG A 458 -36.20 7.60 -7.10
N LEU A 459 -35.70 7.99 -5.93
CA LEU A 459 -34.28 7.86 -5.56
C LEU A 459 -33.94 6.50 -4.94
N ALA A 460 -34.95 5.69 -4.58
CA ALA A 460 -34.75 4.39 -3.97
C ALA A 460 -33.96 3.44 -4.89
N GLY A 461 -32.81 2.97 -4.42
CA GLY A 461 -31.95 2.04 -5.17
C GLY A 461 -31.13 2.67 -6.29
N ALA A 462 -31.14 3.99 -6.46
CA ALA A 462 -30.32 4.67 -7.45
C ALA A 462 -28.88 4.87 -6.96
N ALA A 463 -27.89 4.53 -7.79
CA ALA A 463 -26.51 4.98 -7.56
C ALA A 463 -26.41 6.48 -7.87
N LEU A 464 -26.04 7.28 -6.88
CA LEU A 464 -25.90 8.74 -6.99
C LEU A 464 -24.49 9.12 -7.46
N GLN A 465 -24.42 10.05 -8.41
CA GLN A 465 -23.15 10.64 -8.86
C GLN A 465 -22.77 11.85 -7.99
N ASP A 466 -23.77 12.63 -7.57
CA ASP A 466 -23.66 13.81 -6.71
C ASP A 466 -24.72 13.80 -5.61
N ASP A 467 -24.48 14.61 -4.58
CA ASP A 467 -25.32 14.69 -3.39
C ASP A 467 -26.68 15.27 -3.75
N CYS A 468 -27.75 14.77 -3.12
CA CYS A 468 -29.10 15.22 -3.38
C CYS A 468 -29.69 15.82 -2.10
N THR A 469 -29.80 17.14 -2.05
CA THR A 469 -30.47 17.87 -0.97
C THR A 469 -31.66 18.62 -1.51
N TRP A 470 -32.80 18.45 -0.83
CA TRP A 470 -34.02 19.16 -1.10
C TRP A 470 -34.75 19.44 0.21
N PHE A 471 -35.35 20.61 0.33
CA PHE A 471 -36.34 20.84 1.37
C PHE A 471 -37.48 21.72 0.89
N SER A 472 -38.61 21.53 1.54
CA SER A 472 -39.85 22.25 1.30
C SER A 472 -40.31 22.91 2.59
N LEU A 473 -40.59 24.21 2.53
CA LEU A 473 -41.16 25.01 3.61
C LEU A 473 -42.64 25.28 3.31
N ASN A 474 -43.54 24.62 4.05
CA ASN A 474 -44.98 24.78 3.92
C ASN A 474 -45.44 25.84 4.92
N ILE A 475 -45.92 26.99 4.43
CA ILE A 475 -46.36 28.12 5.26
C ILE A 475 -47.72 27.82 5.89
N LYS A 476 -47.86 28.07 7.21
CA LYS A 476 -49.08 27.85 7.99
C LYS A 476 -49.95 29.09 8.12
#